data_AF-A0AAU0R2R3-F1
#
_entry.id   AF-A0AAU0R2R3-F1
#
_cell.length_a   1.000
_cell.length_b   1.000
_cell.length_c   1.000
_cell.angle_alpha   90.00
_cell.angle_beta   90.00
_cell.angle_gamma   90.00
#
_symmetry.space_group_name_H-M   'P 1'
#
loop_
_entity.id
_entity.type
_entity.pdbx_description
1 polymer ?
#
loop_
_entity_poly.entity_id
_entity_poly.type
_entity_poly.pdbx_seq_one_letter_code
_entity_poly.pdbx_strand_id
1 'polypeptide(L)'
;MDYGAYLKKNIGDPPKDMYDPHAHHIVFKKGNGKAQKELVKEGQEILKEYDIDPILGLENLVWAPNRVKGQHGIEALRNVVDNLKKVRDAGGDRDDILEMLNKLGDIAKRRK
;
A
#
# COMPACT_ATOMS: atom_id res chain seq x y z
N MET A 1 13.40 -9.71 -6.97
CA MET A 1 13.74 -8.62 -6.03
C MET A 1 13.20 -8.98 -4.66
N ASP A 2 13.99 -8.80 -3.62
CA ASP A 2 13.56 -8.93 -2.24
C ASP A 2 13.10 -7.54 -1.75
N TYR A 3 11.78 -7.38 -1.56
CA TYR A 3 11.20 -6.13 -1.10
C TYR A 3 11.47 -5.87 0.39
N GLY A 4 11.63 -6.92 1.20
CA GLY A 4 11.98 -6.78 2.60
C GLY A 4 13.38 -6.22 2.76
N ALA A 5 14.35 -6.80 2.03
CA ALA A 5 15.72 -6.27 2.00
C ALA A 5 15.78 -4.83 1.44
N TYR A 6 15.00 -4.55 0.38
CA TYR A 6 14.89 -3.20 -0.17
C TYR A 6 14.33 -2.20 0.82
N LEU A 7 13.20 -2.52 1.47
CA LEU A 7 12.58 -1.62 2.43
C LEU A 7 13.50 -1.40 3.64
N LYS A 8 14.10 -2.48 4.17
CA LYS A 8 15.07 -2.41 5.27
C LYS A 8 16.24 -1.49 4.96
N LYS A 9 16.79 -1.56 3.73
CA LYS A 9 17.89 -0.71 3.31
C LYS A 9 17.52 0.79 3.30
N ASN A 10 16.26 1.12 2.99
CA ASN A 10 15.83 2.50 2.80
C ASN A 10 15.20 3.14 4.05
N ILE A 11 14.44 2.39 4.86
CA ILE A 11 13.71 2.93 6.01
C ILE A 11 14.06 2.25 7.35
N GLY A 12 14.94 1.25 7.33
CA GLY A 12 15.35 0.51 8.52
C GLY A 12 14.49 -0.71 8.84
N ASP A 13 14.80 -1.32 9.98
CA ASP A 13 14.18 -2.56 10.45
C ASP A 13 12.67 -2.42 10.71
N PRO A 14 11.88 -3.51 10.58
CA PRO A 14 10.49 -3.52 11.02
C PRO A 14 10.38 -3.28 12.54
N PRO A 15 9.21 -2.85 13.04
CA PRO A 15 8.96 -2.77 14.48
C PRO A 15 9.24 -4.11 15.16
N LYS A 16 9.94 -4.06 16.32
CA LYS A 16 10.45 -5.26 17.03
C LYS A 16 9.35 -6.23 17.46
N ASP A 17 8.14 -5.73 17.68
CA ASP A 17 6.97 -6.46 18.15
C ASP A 17 5.99 -6.82 17.01
N MET A 18 6.32 -6.51 15.76
CA MET A 18 5.48 -6.85 14.61
C MET A 18 5.50 -8.36 14.35
N TYR A 19 4.32 -8.98 14.33
CA TYR A 19 4.17 -10.38 13.97
C TYR A 19 4.43 -10.59 12.47
N ASP A 20 5.33 -11.53 12.13
CA ASP A 20 5.64 -11.94 10.75
C ASP A 20 5.76 -10.73 9.77
N PRO A 21 6.72 -9.81 10.01
CA PRO A 21 6.82 -8.57 9.27
C PRO A 21 7.24 -8.82 7.82
N HIS A 22 6.60 -8.12 6.88
CA HIS A 22 7.03 -8.08 5.49
C HIS A 22 6.89 -6.68 4.90
N ALA A 23 7.60 -6.44 3.79
CA ALA A 23 7.37 -5.26 2.98
C ALA A 23 6.03 -5.40 2.27
N HIS A 24 5.09 -4.54 2.64
CA HIS A 24 3.72 -4.52 2.15
C HIS A 24 3.52 -3.33 1.22
N HIS A 25 3.04 -3.61 0.02
CA HIS A 25 2.54 -2.58 -0.90
C HIS A 25 1.16 -2.13 -0.46
N ILE A 26 0.96 -0.85 -0.13
CA ILE A 26 -0.34 -0.32 0.34
C ILE A 26 -1.40 -0.50 -0.75
N VAL A 27 -1.15 0.04 -1.95
CA VAL A 27 -1.78 -0.43 -3.18
C VAL A 27 -1.05 -1.69 -3.62
N PHE A 28 -1.71 -2.83 -3.65
CA PHE A 28 -1.01 -4.11 -3.84
C PHE A 28 -0.24 -4.17 -5.16
N LYS A 29 0.94 -4.81 -5.13
CA LYS A 29 1.71 -5.10 -6.34
C LYS A 29 0.96 -5.99 -7.32
N LYS A 30 0.22 -6.99 -6.81
CA LYS A 30 -0.50 -7.99 -7.60
C LYS A 30 -1.78 -8.43 -6.89
N GLY A 31 -2.87 -8.55 -7.64
CA GLY A 31 -4.14 -9.08 -7.15
C GLY A 31 -4.34 -10.57 -7.46
N ASN A 32 -5.18 -11.23 -6.66
CA ASN A 32 -5.66 -12.59 -6.86
C ASN A 32 -7.07 -12.58 -7.49
N GLY A 33 -7.28 -13.37 -8.53
CA GLY A 33 -8.53 -13.36 -9.29
C GLY A 33 -8.75 -12.07 -10.10
N LYS A 34 -9.84 -12.01 -10.87
CA LYS A 34 -10.12 -10.90 -11.79
C LYS A 34 -10.39 -9.58 -11.05
N ALA A 35 -11.33 -9.60 -10.11
CA ALA A 35 -11.76 -8.38 -9.40
C ALA A 35 -10.63 -7.68 -8.64
N GLN A 36 -9.74 -8.43 -7.97
CA GLN A 36 -8.62 -7.83 -7.25
C GLN A 36 -7.56 -7.29 -8.21
N LYS A 37 -7.33 -7.94 -9.37
CA LYS A 37 -6.40 -7.44 -10.39
C LYS A 37 -6.88 -6.13 -11.02
N GLU A 38 -8.19 -5.99 -11.25
CA GLU A 38 -8.79 -4.75 -11.75
C GLU A 38 -8.61 -3.61 -10.74
N LEU A 39 -8.87 -3.85 -9.46
CA LEU A 39 -8.63 -2.86 -8.40
C LEU A 39 -7.14 -2.52 -8.24
N VAL A 40 -6.23 -3.50 -8.37
CA VAL A 40 -4.79 -3.23 -8.37
C VAL A 40 -4.43 -2.31 -9.52
N LYS A 41 -4.91 -2.60 -10.73
CA LYS A 41 -4.64 -1.77 -11.90
C LYS A 41 -5.12 -0.33 -11.66
N GLU A 42 -6.35 -0.16 -11.19
CA GLU A 42 -6.94 1.15 -10.90
C GLU A 42 -6.14 1.92 -9.84
N GLY A 43 -5.81 1.30 -8.70
CA GLY A 43 -5.00 1.94 -7.68
C GLY A 43 -3.60 2.34 -8.17
N GLN A 44 -2.96 1.48 -8.97
CA GLN A 44 -1.64 1.77 -9.54
C GLN A 44 -1.67 2.85 -10.62
N GLU A 45 -2.78 3.00 -11.34
CA GLU A 45 -2.99 4.12 -12.27
C GLU A 45 -3.08 5.44 -11.52
N ILE A 46 -3.83 5.50 -10.41
CA ILE A 46 -3.88 6.69 -9.55
C ILE A 46 -2.48 7.05 -9.05
N LEU A 47 -1.69 6.11 -8.53
CA LEU A 47 -0.33 6.43 -8.07
C LEU A 47 0.54 7.05 -9.16
N LYS A 48 0.43 6.55 -10.40
CA LYS A 48 1.19 7.09 -11.54
C LYS A 48 0.75 8.49 -11.95
N GLU A 49 -0.52 8.84 -11.81
CA GLU A 49 -1.03 10.20 -12.07
C GLU A 49 -0.35 11.24 -11.17
N TYR A 50 0.18 10.83 -10.02
CA TYR A 50 0.86 11.66 -9.01
C TYR A 50 2.37 11.40 -8.92
N ASP A 51 2.98 10.83 -9.96
CA ASP A 51 4.41 10.52 -10.02
C ASP A 51 4.91 9.63 -8.86
N ILE A 52 4.08 8.68 -8.43
CA ILE A 52 4.44 7.68 -7.42
C ILE A 52 4.62 6.33 -8.11
N ASP A 53 5.81 5.74 -8.01
CA ASP A 53 6.07 4.40 -8.51
C ASP A 53 5.29 3.37 -7.65
N PRO A 54 4.32 2.62 -8.22
CA PRO A 54 3.50 1.70 -7.44
C PRO A 54 4.27 0.48 -6.91
N ILE A 55 5.44 0.17 -7.46
CA ILE A 55 6.22 -1.03 -7.16
C ILE A 55 7.41 -0.72 -6.26
N LEU A 56 8.16 0.34 -6.57
CA LEU A 56 9.40 0.72 -5.89
C LEU A 56 9.29 2.03 -5.10
N GLY A 57 8.24 2.82 -5.30
CA GLY A 57 8.02 4.04 -4.53
C GLY A 57 7.92 3.70 -3.05
N LEU A 58 8.79 4.30 -2.24
CA LEU A 58 8.81 4.08 -0.79
C LEU A 58 7.52 4.59 -0.14
N GLU A 59 6.83 5.52 -0.79
CA GLU A 59 5.54 6.06 -0.38
C GLU A 59 4.43 5.01 -0.40
N ASN A 60 4.56 3.97 -1.24
CA ASN A 60 3.62 2.85 -1.33
C ASN A 60 4.11 1.61 -0.57
N LEU A 61 5.20 1.69 0.21
CA LEU A 61 5.79 0.56 0.92
C LEU A 61 5.85 0.79 2.43
N VAL A 62 5.34 -0.18 3.20
CA VAL A 62 5.40 -0.17 4.66
C VAL A 62 5.73 -1.55 5.21
N TRP A 63 6.29 -1.60 6.41
CA TRP A 63 6.30 -2.83 7.20
C TRP A 63 4.88 -3.14 7.65
N ALA A 64 4.41 -4.37 7.45
CA ALA A 64 3.12 -4.81 7.95
C ALA A 64 3.15 -6.30 8.30
N PRO A 65 2.21 -6.81 9.10
CA PRO A 65 2.13 -8.23 9.40
C PRO A 65 1.56 -9.02 8.20
N ASN A 66 2.21 -10.12 7.84
CA ASN A 66 1.90 -10.84 6.60
C ASN A 66 0.66 -11.73 6.70
N ARG A 67 0.66 -12.64 7.68
CA ARG A 67 -0.33 -13.73 7.82
C ARG A 67 -1.60 -13.32 8.58
N VAL A 68 -1.95 -12.03 8.55
CA VAL A 68 -3.18 -11.53 9.14
C VAL A 68 -4.34 -11.67 8.14
N LYS A 69 -5.45 -12.28 8.58
CA LYS A 69 -6.61 -12.52 7.73
C LYS A 69 -7.16 -11.19 7.20
N GLY A 70 -7.38 -11.13 5.89
CA GLY A 70 -7.91 -9.92 5.23
C GLY A 70 -6.87 -8.84 4.93
N GLN A 71 -5.61 -8.95 5.41
CA GLN A 71 -4.54 -7.99 5.09
C GLN A 71 -4.35 -7.83 3.59
N HIS A 72 -4.30 -8.95 2.87
CA HIS A 72 -4.18 -9.02 1.42
C HIS A 72 -5.52 -9.31 0.72
N GLY A 73 -6.64 -9.04 1.41
CA GLY A 73 -8.00 -9.29 0.90
C GLY A 73 -8.50 -8.19 -0.03
N ILE A 74 -9.57 -8.50 -0.77
CA ILE A 74 -10.18 -7.54 -1.71
C ILE A 74 -10.80 -6.32 -1.00
N GLU A 75 -11.38 -6.51 0.18
CA GLU A 75 -11.98 -5.40 0.96
C GLU A 75 -10.91 -4.40 1.43
N ALA A 76 -9.74 -4.90 1.84
CA ALA A 76 -8.61 -4.05 2.21
C ALA A 76 -8.13 -3.23 1.02
N LEU A 77 -7.95 -3.87 -0.14
CA LEU A 77 -7.55 -3.17 -1.36
C LEU A 77 -8.61 -2.17 -1.82
N ARG A 78 -9.89 -2.53 -1.76
CA ARG A 78 -11.00 -1.63 -2.11
C ARG A 78 -10.97 -0.38 -1.23
N ASN A 79 -10.81 -0.53 0.09
CA ASN A 79 -10.68 0.62 0.98
C ASN A 79 -9.49 1.52 0.61
N VAL A 80 -8.35 0.95 0.24
CA VAL A 80 -7.19 1.73 -0.23
C VAL A 80 -7.54 2.52 -1.48
N VAL A 81 -8.04 1.83 -2.52
CA VAL A 81 -8.37 2.45 -3.82
C VAL A 81 -9.44 3.52 -3.66
N ASP A 82 -10.52 3.24 -2.92
CA ASP A 82 -11.62 4.18 -2.73
C ASP A 82 -11.18 5.47 -2.03
N ASN A 83 -10.25 5.39 -1.05
CA ASN A 83 -9.74 6.59 -0.39
C ASN A 83 -8.80 7.40 -1.29
N LEU A 84 -7.96 6.75 -2.10
CA LEU A 84 -7.12 7.44 -3.07
C LEU A 84 -7.96 8.11 -4.16
N LYS A 85 -9.02 7.45 -4.64
CA LYS A 85 -9.98 8.04 -5.58
C LYS A 85 -10.66 9.27 -4.99
N LYS A 86 -11.09 9.23 -3.73
CA LYS A 86 -11.70 10.41 -3.07
C LYS A 86 -10.77 11.61 -3.05
N VAL A 87 -9.49 11.40 -2.75
CA VAL A 87 -8.49 12.48 -2.78
C VAL A 87 -8.36 13.04 -4.20
N ARG A 88 -8.15 12.15 -5.18
CA ARG A 88 -8.02 12.55 -6.58
C ARG A 88 -9.25 13.28 -7.12
N ASP A 89 -10.43 12.74 -6.91
CA ASP A 89 -11.69 13.26 -7.44
C ASP A 89 -12.08 14.59 -6.75
N ALA A 90 -11.54 14.88 -5.56
CA ALA A 90 -11.63 16.18 -4.90
C ALA A 90 -10.62 17.22 -5.43
N GLY A 91 -9.78 16.85 -6.39
CA GLY A 91 -8.71 17.70 -6.91
C GLY A 91 -7.50 17.82 -5.99
N GLY A 92 -7.33 16.87 -5.07
CA GLY A 92 -6.17 16.82 -4.18
C GLY A 92 -4.87 16.65 -4.95
N ASP A 93 -3.80 17.21 -4.40
CA ASP A 93 -2.48 17.18 -5.01
C ASP A 93 -1.67 15.94 -4.57
N ARG A 94 -0.38 15.93 -4.92
CA ARG A 94 0.52 14.83 -4.56
C ARG A 94 0.66 14.68 -3.05
N ASP A 95 0.75 15.77 -2.31
CA ASP A 95 0.94 15.73 -0.87
C ASP A 95 -0.30 15.16 -0.17
N ASP A 96 -1.50 15.46 -0.67
CA ASP A 96 -2.75 14.85 -0.19
C ASP A 96 -2.77 13.32 -0.40
N ILE A 97 -2.29 12.84 -1.56
CA ILE A 97 -2.16 11.41 -1.86
C ILE A 97 -1.14 10.75 -0.92
N LEU A 98 -0.01 11.41 -0.65
CA LEU A 98 0.99 10.92 0.28
C LEU A 98 0.45 10.85 1.72
N GLU A 99 -0.29 11.85 2.17
CA GLU A 99 -0.94 11.84 3.47
C GLU A 99 -1.92 10.67 3.57
N MET A 100 -2.70 10.42 2.52
CA MET A 100 -3.63 9.29 2.48
C MET A 100 -2.92 7.94 2.47
N LEU A 101 -1.84 7.78 1.69
CA LEU A 101 -1.01 6.58 1.72
C LEU A 101 -0.43 6.35 3.12
N ASN A 102 0.07 7.40 3.78
CA ASN A 102 0.59 7.28 5.14
C ASN A 102 -0.48 6.75 6.12
N LYS A 103 -1.68 7.34 6.09
CA LYS A 103 -2.85 6.88 6.89
C LYS A 103 -3.19 5.41 6.62
N LEU A 104 -3.25 5.01 5.35
CA LEU A 104 -3.58 3.64 4.94
C LEU A 104 -2.47 2.64 5.30
N GLY A 105 -1.21 3.04 5.17
CA GLY A 105 -0.05 2.28 5.60
C GLY A 105 -0.04 2.06 7.12
N ASP A 106 -0.44 3.05 7.90
CA ASP A 106 -0.59 2.94 9.35
C ASP A 106 -1.74 2.02 9.77
N ILE A 107 -2.82 1.95 8.98
CA ILE A 107 -3.87 0.94 9.16
C ILE A 107 -3.31 -0.45 8.88
N ALA A 108 -2.54 -0.62 7.80
CA ALA A 108 -1.93 -1.90 7.44
C ALA A 108 -0.93 -2.39 8.51
N LYS A 109 -0.09 -1.50 9.06
CA LYS A 109 0.87 -1.78 10.15
C LYS A 109 0.22 -2.35 11.41
N ARG A 110 -1.01 -1.92 11.73
CA ARG A 110 -1.67 -2.18 13.02
C ARG A 110 -2.62 -3.38 13.03
N ARG A 111 -2.82 -4.06 11.89
CA ARG A 111 -3.73 -5.22 11.83
C ARG A 111 -3.18 -6.37 12.68
N LYS A 112 -4.07 -7.18 13.25
CA LYS A 112 -3.76 -8.32 14.10
C LYS A 112 -4.65 -9.50 13.73
#